data_AF-A0A1H3G8J1-F1
#
_entry.id   AF-A0A1H3G8J1-F1
#
_cell.length_a   1.000
_cell.length_b   1.000
_cell.length_c   1.000
_cell.angle_alpha   90.00
_cell.angle_beta   90.00
_cell.angle_gamma   90.00
#
_symmetry.space_group_name_H-M   'P 1'
#
loop_
_entity.id
_entity.type
_entity.pdbx_description
1 polymer ?
#
loop_
_entity_poly.entity_id
_entity_poly.type
_entity_poly.pdbx_seq_one_letter_code
_entity_poly.pdbx_strand_id
1 'polypeptide(L)'
;MLNEATTHPVTRTGLDAAALKPAEVDVARGAELPLETIAIDYEGREHLPSTETLRELAADREVYLTTPVRADGFDPLGDDSLLAKLPAGINRVLVAGHGAYLEETEAEKAVSPRIGAAVEEAPDAWVGTEGIERVALATGGAQYELLSRTTDRDLRGLRAAGFDGEIVVYAPTVLSDDEDAILDAVGEYVARRRPVARALPDGATIGADATDRAREVLSAAVRDFAIVGDVGTVRERVQELKDAGATRVVGYPARGIDDFLAR
;
A
#
# COMPACT_ATOMS: atom_id res chain seq x y z
N MET A 1 15.78 10.60 29.47
CA MET A 1 14.73 9.87 28.72
C MET A 1 15.38 9.45 27.42
N LEU A 2 15.73 8.16 27.30
CA LEU A 2 16.12 7.60 26.00
C LEU A 2 14.84 7.60 25.15
N ASN A 3 14.95 8.13 23.93
CA ASN A 3 13.84 8.40 23.02
C ASN A 3 13.16 7.07 22.64
N GLU A 4 11.91 6.82 23.07
CA GLU A 4 11.17 5.56 22.78
C GLU A 4 11.11 5.26 21.27
N ALA A 5 11.17 6.31 20.44
CA ALA A 5 11.27 6.25 18.99
C ALA A 5 12.50 5.49 18.44
N THR A 6 13.52 5.16 19.26
CA THR A 6 14.70 4.38 18.82
C THR A 6 14.62 2.89 19.14
N THR A 7 13.54 2.43 19.79
CA THR A 7 13.40 1.04 20.22
C THR A 7 12.88 0.14 19.10
N HIS A 8 11.94 0.65 18.30
CA HIS A 8 11.29 -0.16 17.27
C HIS A 8 12.16 -0.30 16.01
N PRO A 9 12.34 -1.50 15.43
CA PRO A 9 13.03 -1.70 14.16
C PRO A 9 12.45 -0.85 13.02
N VAL A 10 11.12 -0.69 12.96
CA VAL A 10 10.46 0.04 11.87
C VAL A 10 10.80 1.53 11.84
N THR A 11 10.97 2.21 12.98
CA THR A 11 11.32 3.66 12.97
C THR A 11 12.70 3.92 12.40
N ARG A 12 13.57 2.91 12.43
CA ARG A 12 14.91 2.95 11.86
C ARG A 12 14.90 2.75 10.34
N THR A 13 13.80 2.33 9.73
CA THR A 13 13.70 2.11 8.27
C THR A 13 13.45 3.38 7.48
N GLY A 14 12.95 4.45 8.11
CA GLY A 14 12.58 5.68 7.41
C GLY A 14 11.28 5.61 6.61
N LEU A 15 10.51 4.51 6.75
CA LEU A 15 9.12 4.43 6.28
C LEU A 15 8.29 5.56 6.91
N ASP A 16 7.39 6.15 6.12
CA ASP A 16 6.58 7.29 6.52
C ASP A 16 5.21 6.86 7.07
N ALA A 17 4.71 5.70 6.61
CA ALA A 17 3.44 5.15 7.05
C ALA A 17 3.48 3.62 7.06
N ALA A 18 2.57 3.02 7.82
CA ALA A 18 2.29 1.59 7.76
C ALA A 18 0.95 1.31 7.09
N ALA A 19 0.90 0.30 6.24
CA ALA A 19 -0.35 -0.22 5.73
C ALA A 19 -0.84 -1.42 6.55
N LEU A 20 -2.13 -1.45 6.87
CA LEU A 20 -2.78 -2.52 7.62
C LEU A 20 -3.93 -3.10 6.82
N LYS A 21 -4.01 -4.44 6.80
CA LYS A 21 -5.07 -5.18 6.13
C LYS A 21 -6.00 -5.83 7.14
N PRO A 22 -7.25 -5.36 7.30
CA PRO A 22 -8.20 -5.89 8.29
C PRO A 22 -8.48 -7.39 8.17
N ALA A 23 -8.34 -7.97 6.98
CA ALA A 23 -8.49 -9.40 6.75
C ALA A 23 -7.36 -10.24 7.39
N GLU A 24 -6.23 -9.61 7.75
CA GLU A 24 -5.00 -10.28 8.17
C GLU A 24 -4.57 -9.87 9.58
N VAL A 25 -4.89 -8.63 9.99
CA VAL A 25 -4.50 -8.08 11.28
C VAL A 25 -5.66 -7.35 11.94
N ASP A 26 -5.67 -7.35 13.28
CA ASP A 26 -6.50 -6.44 14.05
C ASP A 26 -5.97 -5.01 13.86
N VAL A 27 -6.72 -4.19 13.11
CA VAL A 27 -6.37 -2.80 12.82
C VAL A 27 -6.28 -1.92 14.07
N ALA A 28 -6.93 -2.28 15.19
CA ALA A 28 -6.80 -1.52 16.44
C ALA A 28 -5.35 -1.49 16.95
N ARG A 29 -4.56 -2.54 16.63
CA ARG A 29 -3.12 -2.59 16.92
C ARG A 29 -2.30 -1.53 16.19
N GLY A 30 -2.88 -0.86 15.19
CA GLY A 30 -2.30 0.33 14.58
C GLY A 30 -1.97 1.42 15.60
N ALA A 31 -2.73 1.52 16.70
CA ALA A 31 -2.45 2.47 17.78
C ALA A 31 -1.11 2.20 18.49
N GLU A 32 -0.57 0.98 18.40
CA GLU A 32 0.71 0.59 18.99
C GLU A 32 1.90 0.92 18.06
N LEU A 33 1.65 1.21 16.78
CA LEU A 33 2.73 1.47 15.82
C LEU A 33 3.46 2.77 16.17
N PRO A 34 4.78 2.82 15.99
CA PRO A 34 5.56 4.02 16.24
C PRO A 34 5.54 5.01 15.05
N LEU A 35 4.64 4.82 14.08
CA LEU A 35 4.45 5.68 12.91
C LEU A 35 3.17 6.52 13.06
N GLU A 36 3.22 7.77 12.63
CA GLU A 36 2.09 8.71 12.77
C GLU A 36 0.97 8.41 11.77
N THR A 37 1.32 7.97 10.56
CA THR A 37 0.39 7.73 9.47
C THR A 37 0.10 6.23 9.29
N ILE A 38 -1.17 5.87 9.14
CA ILE A 38 -1.66 4.51 8.90
C ILE A 38 -2.55 4.50 7.67
N ALA A 39 -2.25 3.63 6.71
CA ALA A 39 -3.13 3.32 5.60
C ALA A 39 -3.88 2.02 5.90
N ILE A 40 -5.21 2.04 5.90
CA ILE A 40 -6.05 0.86 6.02
C ILE A 40 -6.43 0.41 4.62
N ASP A 41 -5.76 -0.63 4.16
CA ASP A 41 -5.96 -1.22 2.84
C ASP A 41 -6.79 -2.48 2.95
N TYR A 42 -7.92 -2.55 2.26
CA TYR A 42 -8.81 -3.69 2.35
C TYR A 42 -9.52 -3.96 1.04
N GLU A 43 -9.87 -5.23 0.87
CA GLU A 43 -10.54 -5.77 -0.30
C GLU A 43 -11.88 -6.33 0.17
N GLY A 44 -13.00 -5.85 -0.39
CA GLY A 44 -14.34 -6.26 0.04
C GLY A 44 -14.92 -5.46 1.22
N ARG A 45 -16.22 -5.14 1.15
CA ARG A 45 -16.94 -4.30 2.13
C ARG A 45 -17.02 -4.92 3.52
N GLU A 46 -17.01 -6.24 3.60
CA GLU A 46 -17.03 -7.04 4.82
C GLU A 46 -15.79 -6.83 5.70
N HIS A 47 -14.70 -6.31 5.12
CA HIS A 47 -13.46 -6.01 5.82
C HIS A 47 -13.34 -4.54 6.25
N LEU A 48 -14.36 -3.71 6.00
CA LEU A 48 -14.39 -2.33 6.47
C LEU A 48 -14.36 -2.30 8.02
N PRO A 49 -13.38 -1.63 8.65
CA PRO A 49 -13.36 -1.53 10.11
C PRO A 49 -14.56 -0.78 10.67
N SER A 50 -14.88 -1.06 11.93
CA SER A 50 -15.98 -0.37 12.62
C SER A 50 -15.71 1.13 12.76
N THR A 51 -16.76 1.95 12.79
CA THR A 51 -16.65 3.40 13.05
C THR A 51 -15.98 3.70 14.39
N GLU A 52 -16.15 2.84 15.39
CA GLU A 52 -15.50 2.97 16.70
C GLU A 52 -13.99 2.81 16.57
N THR A 53 -13.53 1.73 15.96
CA THR A 53 -12.11 1.47 15.68
C THR A 53 -11.47 2.59 14.87
N LEU A 54 -12.15 3.06 13.81
CA LEU A 54 -11.65 4.17 13.00
C LEU A 54 -11.52 5.47 13.79
N ARG A 55 -12.50 5.78 14.66
CA ARG A 55 -12.45 6.98 15.51
C ARG A 55 -11.34 6.91 16.55
N GLU A 56 -11.13 5.75 17.15
CA GLU A 56 -10.05 5.54 18.13
C GLU A 56 -8.68 5.69 17.48
N LEU A 57 -8.45 5.11 16.30
CA LEU A 57 -7.20 5.27 15.56
C LEU A 57 -6.98 6.73 15.14
N ALA A 58 -8.01 7.38 14.59
CA ALA A 58 -7.92 8.77 14.13
C ALA A 58 -7.80 9.80 15.26
N ALA A 59 -7.93 9.40 16.53
CA ALA A 59 -7.72 10.30 17.66
C ALA A 59 -6.27 10.78 17.76
N ASP A 60 -5.32 9.89 17.46
CA ASP A 60 -3.88 10.13 17.64
C ASP A 60 -3.05 9.84 16.37
N ARG A 61 -3.68 9.37 15.29
CA ARG A 61 -3.00 8.98 14.04
C ARG A 61 -3.61 9.66 12.82
N GLU A 62 -2.80 9.86 11.79
CA GLU A 62 -3.28 10.23 10.46
C GLU A 62 -3.73 8.96 9.73
N VAL A 63 -5.05 8.75 9.61
CA VAL A 63 -5.59 7.50 9.05
C VAL A 63 -6.10 7.73 7.63
N TYR A 64 -5.56 6.96 6.68
CA TYR A 64 -6.02 6.90 5.30
C TYR A 64 -6.79 5.59 5.06
N LEU A 65 -8.05 5.67 4.64
CA LEU A 65 -8.90 4.51 4.40
C LEU A 65 -9.11 4.29 2.90
N THR A 66 -8.84 3.07 2.41
CA THR A 66 -9.17 2.68 1.03
C THR A 66 -10.65 2.89 0.74
N THR A 67 -10.96 3.71 -0.26
CA THR A 67 -12.30 4.10 -0.68
C THR A 67 -12.49 3.74 -2.16
N PRO A 68 -13.08 2.57 -2.47
CA PRO A 68 -13.29 2.12 -3.84
C PRO A 68 -14.47 2.86 -4.48
N VAL A 69 -14.19 3.85 -5.33
CA VAL A 69 -15.21 4.81 -5.82
C VAL A 69 -16.32 4.19 -6.67
N ARG A 70 -16.17 2.93 -7.11
CA ARG A 70 -17.23 2.21 -7.85
C ARG A 70 -18.14 1.37 -6.95
N ALA A 71 -17.68 1.00 -5.76
CA ALA A 71 -18.46 0.14 -4.87
C ALA A 71 -19.63 0.91 -4.26
N ASP A 72 -20.79 0.25 -4.14
CA ASP A 72 -21.94 0.82 -3.44
C ASP A 72 -21.60 1.03 -1.96
N GLY A 73 -22.03 2.17 -1.44
CA GLY A 73 -21.64 2.72 -0.16
C GLY A 73 -20.47 3.71 -0.24
N PHE A 74 -19.69 3.69 -1.33
CA PHE A 74 -18.53 4.58 -1.55
C PHE A 74 -18.60 5.36 -2.88
N ASP A 75 -19.66 5.19 -3.67
CA ASP A 75 -19.79 5.79 -4.99
C ASP A 75 -20.26 7.25 -4.87
N PRO A 76 -19.40 8.25 -5.14
CA PRO A 76 -19.76 9.67 -5.00
C PRO A 76 -20.81 10.13 -6.01
N LEU A 77 -21.07 9.33 -7.06
CA LEU A 77 -22.11 9.58 -8.05
C LEU A 77 -23.29 8.63 -7.92
N GLY A 78 -23.36 7.87 -6.81
CA GLY A 78 -24.32 6.81 -6.57
C GLY A 78 -24.61 6.65 -5.08
N ASP A 79 -24.53 5.41 -4.57
CA ASP A 79 -24.68 5.14 -3.15
C ASP A 79 -23.36 5.42 -2.41
N ASP A 80 -23.37 6.45 -1.55
CA ASP A 80 -22.28 6.88 -0.68
C ASP A 80 -22.59 6.63 0.82
N SER A 81 -23.56 5.75 1.11
CA SER A 81 -24.12 5.61 2.46
C SER A 81 -23.15 5.05 3.51
N LEU A 82 -22.06 4.39 3.12
CA LEU A 82 -20.98 3.98 4.03
C LEU A 82 -19.98 5.12 4.23
N LEU A 83 -19.63 5.82 3.15
CA LEU A 83 -18.78 7.01 3.16
C LEU A 83 -19.34 8.08 4.10
N ALA A 84 -20.64 8.36 4.02
CA ALA A 84 -21.32 9.34 4.87
C ALA A 84 -21.30 9.00 6.37
N LYS A 85 -20.96 7.76 6.74
CA LYS A 85 -20.87 7.28 8.13
C LYS A 85 -19.43 7.28 8.65
N LEU A 86 -18.44 7.57 7.81
CA LEU A 86 -17.05 7.62 8.27
C LEU A 86 -16.89 8.69 9.36
N PRO A 87 -16.13 8.41 10.42
CA PRO A 87 -15.86 9.41 11.43
C PRO A 87 -15.03 10.56 10.85
N ALA A 88 -15.19 11.76 11.41
CA ALA A 88 -14.34 12.90 11.08
C ALA A 88 -12.86 12.57 11.36
N GLY A 89 -11.95 13.11 10.55
CA GLY A 89 -10.51 12.87 10.66
C GLY A 89 -10.00 11.67 9.87
N ILE A 90 -10.87 10.91 9.20
CA ILE A 90 -10.45 9.86 8.25
C ILE A 90 -10.15 10.49 6.89
N ASN A 91 -8.90 10.38 6.46
CA ASN A 91 -8.48 10.67 5.10
C ASN A 91 -8.80 9.50 4.17
N ARG A 92 -8.80 9.76 2.86
CA ARG A 92 -9.20 8.75 1.86
C ARG A 92 -8.03 8.35 0.97
N VAL A 93 -7.98 7.05 0.64
CA VAL A 93 -7.24 6.54 -0.52
C VAL A 93 -8.27 6.19 -1.60
N LEU A 94 -8.40 7.03 -2.62
CA LEU A 94 -9.37 6.87 -3.69
C LEU A 94 -8.85 5.87 -4.72
N VAL A 95 -9.56 4.75 -4.82
CA VAL A 95 -9.23 3.67 -5.75
C VAL A 95 -10.39 3.33 -6.67
N ALA A 96 -10.13 2.72 -7.83
CA ALA A 96 -11.21 2.26 -8.71
C ALA A 96 -12.07 1.16 -8.08
N GLY A 97 -11.51 0.40 -7.14
CA GLY A 97 -12.05 -0.87 -6.66
C GLY A 97 -11.62 -2.01 -7.58
N HIS A 98 -11.09 -3.09 -7.00
CA HIS A 98 -10.59 -4.23 -7.77
C HIS A 98 -11.75 -5.14 -8.18
N GLY A 99 -11.78 -5.55 -9.46
CA GLY A 99 -12.94 -6.22 -10.06
C GLY A 99 -13.34 -7.55 -9.42
N ALA A 100 -12.42 -8.23 -8.71
CA ALA A 100 -12.74 -9.44 -7.95
C ALA A 100 -13.64 -9.20 -6.73
N TYR A 101 -13.74 -7.95 -6.26
CA TYR A 101 -14.51 -7.56 -5.07
C TYR A 101 -15.65 -6.60 -5.39
N LEU A 102 -15.85 -6.32 -6.68
CA LEU A 102 -16.97 -5.52 -7.16
C LEU A 102 -18.06 -6.46 -7.67
N GLU A 103 -19.31 -6.10 -7.39
CA GLU A 103 -20.45 -6.66 -8.09
C GLU A 103 -20.37 -6.28 -9.57
N GLU A 104 -21.04 -7.05 -10.44
CA GLU A 104 -21.03 -6.81 -11.89
C GLU A 104 -21.46 -5.39 -12.24
N THR A 105 -22.54 -4.90 -11.62
CA THR A 105 -23.04 -3.53 -11.82
C THR A 105 -22.09 -2.46 -11.30
N GLU A 106 -21.31 -2.74 -10.27
CA GLU A 106 -20.28 -1.83 -9.76
C GLU A 106 -19.09 -1.78 -10.72
N ALA A 107 -18.68 -2.92 -11.27
CA ALA A 107 -17.55 -3.03 -12.19
C ALA A 107 -17.79 -2.26 -13.51
N GLU A 108 -19.03 -2.15 -13.98
CA GLU A 108 -19.41 -1.41 -15.19
C GLU A 108 -19.33 0.12 -15.05
N LYS A 109 -19.28 0.63 -13.82
CA LYS A 109 -19.29 2.07 -13.55
C LYS A 109 -18.03 2.75 -14.07
N ALA A 110 -18.20 3.93 -14.69
CA ALA A 110 -17.09 4.75 -15.17
C ALA A 110 -16.26 5.32 -13.99
N VAL A 111 -14.95 5.07 -14.03
CA VAL A 111 -14.00 5.41 -12.96
C VAL A 111 -13.69 6.92 -12.91
N SER A 112 -13.25 7.51 -14.03
CA SER A 112 -12.78 8.91 -14.06
C SER A 112 -13.75 9.94 -13.49
N PRO A 113 -15.07 9.94 -13.83
CA PRO A 113 -15.98 10.93 -13.25
C PRO A 113 -16.16 10.75 -11.74
N ARG A 114 -16.06 9.52 -11.23
CA ARG A 114 -16.15 9.22 -9.79
C ARG A 114 -14.92 9.64 -9.04
N ILE A 115 -13.74 9.39 -9.60
CA ILE A 115 -12.49 9.92 -9.04
C ILE A 115 -12.52 11.45 -8.99
N GLY A 116 -12.98 12.11 -10.06
CA GLY A 116 -13.14 13.57 -10.08
C GLY A 116 -14.05 14.08 -8.96
N ALA A 117 -15.25 13.53 -8.82
CA ALA A 117 -16.17 13.90 -7.75
C ALA A 117 -15.61 13.62 -6.35
N ALA A 118 -14.96 12.47 -6.15
CA ALA A 118 -14.36 12.14 -4.86
C ALA A 118 -13.18 13.06 -4.49
N VAL A 119 -12.39 13.54 -5.45
CA VAL A 119 -11.31 14.50 -5.18
C VAL A 119 -11.86 15.87 -4.83
N GLU A 120 -12.97 16.32 -5.43
CA GLU A 120 -13.61 17.59 -5.05
C GLU A 120 -14.05 17.60 -3.58
N GLU A 121 -14.50 16.46 -3.07
CA GLU A 121 -14.92 16.29 -1.67
C GLU A 121 -13.75 15.99 -0.70
N ALA A 122 -12.68 15.36 -1.17
CA ALA A 122 -11.47 15.09 -0.37
C ALA A 122 -10.22 15.46 -1.18
N PRO A 123 -9.85 16.75 -1.19
CA PRO A 123 -8.72 17.24 -1.97
C PRO A 123 -7.37 16.69 -1.49
N ASP A 124 -7.27 16.32 -0.21
CA ASP A 124 -6.07 15.76 0.40
C ASP A 124 -5.98 14.22 0.26
N ALA A 125 -6.88 13.62 -0.52
CA ALA A 125 -6.89 12.18 -0.72
C ALA A 125 -5.69 11.70 -1.55
N TRP A 126 -5.24 10.49 -1.22
CA TRP A 126 -4.31 9.73 -2.04
C TRP A 126 -5.08 9.07 -3.18
N VAL A 127 -4.62 9.19 -4.43
CA VAL A 127 -5.35 8.69 -5.62
C VAL A 127 -4.50 7.66 -6.35
N GLY A 128 -5.04 6.44 -6.53
CA GLY A 128 -4.30 5.28 -7.01
C GLY A 128 -5.13 4.00 -6.89
N THR A 129 -4.69 2.77 -7.08
CA THR A 129 -3.36 2.22 -7.33
C THR A 129 -3.29 1.72 -8.79
N GLU A 130 -3.25 0.42 -9.02
CA GLU A 130 -3.07 -0.19 -10.34
C GLU A 130 -4.25 0.09 -11.29
N GLY A 131 -3.95 0.51 -12.51
CA GLY A 131 -4.91 0.67 -13.62
C GLY A 131 -5.59 2.04 -13.73
N ILE A 132 -5.30 3.00 -12.83
CA ILE A 132 -5.82 4.37 -12.91
C ILE A 132 -4.73 5.45 -12.85
N GLU A 133 -3.47 5.09 -13.10
CA GLU A 133 -2.29 5.93 -12.89
C GLU A 133 -2.41 7.28 -13.62
N ARG A 134 -2.90 7.27 -14.86
CA ARG A 134 -3.11 8.49 -15.65
C ARG A 134 -4.25 9.36 -15.11
N VAL A 135 -5.29 8.73 -14.56
CA VAL A 135 -6.41 9.46 -13.95
C VAL A 135 -5.94 10.10 -12.66
N ALA A 136 -5.24 9.34 -11.81
CA ALA A 136 -4.62 9.83 -10.58
C ALA A 136 -3.69 11.02 -10.84
N LEU A 137 -2.81 10.94 -11.85
CA LEU A 137 -1.94 12.07 -12.21
C LEU A 137 -2.74 13.31 -12.62
N ALA A 138 -3.85 13.11 -13.33
CA ALA A 138 -4.68 14.20 -13.84
C ALA A 138 -5.52 14.90 -12.75
N THR A 139 -5.71 14.29 -11.56
CA THR A 139 -6.45 14.94 -10.47
C THR A 139 -5.63 16.05 -9.80
N GLY A 140 -4.30 16.01 -9.91
CA GLY A 140 -3.40 16.90 -9.18
C GLY A 140 -3.26 16.57 -7.68
N GLY A 141 -3.94 15.53 -7.19
CA GLY A 141 -3.78 15.03 -5.82
C GLY A 141 -2.53 14.19 -5.63
N ALA A 142 -2.31 13.72 -4.40
CA ALA A 142 -1.19 12.84 -4.07
C ALA A 142 -1.34 11.51 -4.83
N GLN A 143 -0.36 11.17 -5.68
CA GLN A 143 -0.38 9.92 -6.41
C GLN A 143 -0.03 8.75 -5.48
N TYR A 144 -0.83 7.70 -5.49
CA TYR A 144 -0.61 6.50 -4.69
C TYR A 144 -0.30 5.31 -5.58
N GLU A 145 0.93 4.83 -5.55
CA GLU A 145 1.43 3.84 -6.52
C GLU A 145 2.00 2.61 -5.81
N LEU A 146 1.80 1.44 -6.41
CA LEU A 146 2.44 0.21 -5.95
C LEU A 146 3.88 0.18 -6.43
N LEU A 147 4.79 -0.22 -5.54
CA LEU A 147 6.18 -0.49 -5.92
C LEU A 147 6.22 -1.51 -7.05
N SER A 148 7.01 -1.17 -8.06
CA SER A 148 7.25 -1.99 -9.23
C SER A 148 8.70 -1.87 -9.67
N ARG A 149 9.08 -2.77 -10.59
CA ARG A 149 10.40 -2.76 -11.22
C ARG A 149 10.77 -1.45 -11.92
N THR A 150 9.79 -0.62 -12.28
CA THR A 150 10.04 0.65 -12.99
C THR A 150 9.93 1.88 -12.09
N THR A 151 9.51 1.73 -10.83
CA THR A 151 9.22 2.85 -9.92
C THR A 151 10.35 3.88 -9.87
N ASP A 152 11.61 3.49 -9.65
CA ASP A 152 12.74 4.45 -9.61
C ASP A 152 12.90 5.26 -10.91
N ARG A 153 12.72 4.60 -12.06
CA ARG A 153 12.82 5.26 -13.36
C ARG A 153 11.65 6.22 -13.55
N ASP A 154 10.45 5.79 -13.18
CA ASP A 154 9.21 6.53 -13.38
C ASP A 154 9.18 7.77 -12.47
N LEU A 155 9.58 7.63 -11.19
CA LEU A 155 9.76 8.75 -10.26
C LEU A 155 10.75 9.78 -10.80
N ARG A 156 11.95 9.35 -11.20
CA ARG A 156 12.98 10.25 -11.77
C ARG A 156 12.48 10.90 -13.06
N GLY A 157 11.75 10.15 -13.88
CA GLY A 157 11.13 10.64 -15.11
C GLY A 157 10.11 11.74 -14.85
N LEU A 158 9.21 11.55 -13.87
CA LEU A 158 8.23 12.54 -13.44
C LEU A 158 8.91 13.81 -12.93
N ARG A 159 9.90 13.67 -12.03
CA ARG A 159 10.65 14.82 -11.51
C ARG A 159 11.42 15.56 -12.61
N ALA A 160 12.05 14.84 -13.54
CA ALA A 160 12.75 15.44 -14.69
C ALA A 160 11.78 16.14 -15.67
N ALA A 161 10.53 15.67 -15.78
CA ALA A 161 9.48 16.33 -16.55
C ALA A 161 8.89 17.55 -15.83
N GLY A 162 9.30 17.83 -14.59
CA GLY A 162 8.87 18.98 -13.81
C GLY A 162 7.63 18.74 -12.95
N PHE A 163 7.21 17.47 -12.75
CA PHE A 163 6.15 17.16 -11.80
C PHE A 163 6.66 17.36 -10.36
N ASP A 164 5.99 18.23 -9.60
CA ASP A 164 6.32 18.60 -8.22
C ASP A 164 5.27 18.12 -7.20
N GLY A 165 4.21 17.44 -7.67
CA GLY A 165 3.16 16.88 -6.81
C GLY A 165 3.64 15.74 -5.91
N GLU A 166 2.81 15.39 -4.92
CA GLU A 166 3.10 14.33 -3.95
C GLU A 166 3.00 12.95 -4.60
N ILE A 167 3.98 12.07 -4.30
CA ILE A 167 3.98 10.67 -4.73
C ILE A 167 4.19 9.78 -3.50
N VAL A 168 3.23 8.90 -3.25
CA VAL A 168 3.18 7.96 -2.13
C VAL A 168 3.38 6.55 -2.70
N VAL A 169 4.49 5.90 -2.34
CA VAL A 169 4.84 4.56 -2.81
C VAL A 169 4.47 3.53 -1.76
N TYR A 170 3.59 2.60 -2.11
CA TYR A 170 3.22 1.46 -1.29
C TYR A 170 4.05 0.22 -1.64
N ALA A 171 4.54 -0.49 -0.63
CA ALA A 171 5.23 -1.76 -0.83
C ALA A 171 4.99 -2.76 0.31
N PRO A 172 4.79 -4.06 0.00
CA PRO A 172 5.04 -5.11 0.98
C PRO A 172 6.46 -4.99 1.52
N THR A 173 6.60 -5.15 2.82
CA THR A 173 7.86 -4.94 3.54
C THR A 173 8.15 -6.13 4.43
N VAL A 174 9.40 -6.61 4.38
CA VAL A 174 9.91 -7.71 5.21
C VAL A 174 11.18 -7.25 5.90
N LEU A 175 11.19 -7.24 7.24
CA LEU A 175 12.35 -6.85 8.06
C LEU A 175 13.21 -8.08 8.43
N SER A 176 13.71 -8.80 7.42
CA SER A 176 14.56 -9.98 7.58
C SER A 176 15.52 -10.10 6.39
N ASP A 177 16.75 -10.53 6.65
CA ASP A 177 17.76 -10.89 5.65
C ASP A 177 17.74 -12.39 5.30
N ASP A 178 16.87 -13.17 5.93
CA ASP A 178 16.66 -14.58 5.61
C ASP A 178 15.83 -14.70 4.31
N GLU A 179 16.48 -15.18 3.24
CA GLU A 179 15.85 -15.35 1.93
C GLU A 179 14.62 -16.27 1.99
N ASP A 180 14.63 -17.32 2.82
CA ASP A 180 13.48 -18.22 2.94
C ASP A 180 12.29 -17.49 3.57
N ALA A 181 12.53 -16.73 4.64
CA ALA A 181 11.50 -15.90 5.28
C ALA A 181 10.95 -14.82 4.33
N ILE A 182 11.79 -14.24 3.48
CA ILE A 182 11.36 -13.28 2.45
C ILE A 182 10.46 -13.98 1.41
N LEU A 183 10.91 -15.11 0.88
CA LEU A 183 10.18 -15.85 -0.15
C LEU A 183 8.83 -16.35 0.38
N ASP A 184 8.76 -16.82 1.62
CA ASP A 184 7.49 -17.22 2.23
C ASP A 184 6.54 -16.04 2.41
N ALA A 185 7.05 -14.87 2.78
CA ALA A 185 6.22 -13.70 3.06
C ALA A 185 5.63 -13.06 1.80
N VAL A 186 6.42 -12.94 0.72
CA VAL A 186 6.03 -12.16 -0.47
C VAL A 186 6.11 -12.94 -1.77
N GLY A 187 6.50 -14.22 -1.74
CA GLY A 187 6.62 -15.07 -2.93
C GLY A 187 5.32 -15.19 -3.71
N GLU A 188 4.20 -15.47 -3.03
CA GLU A 188 2.89 -15.54 -3.69
C GLU A 188 2.48 -14.20 -4.32
N TYR A 189 2.73 -13.10 -3.60
CA TYR A 189 2.44 -11.76 -4.07
C TYR A 189 3.19 -11.45 -5.37
N VAL A 190 4.50 -11.73 -5.41
CA VAL A 190 5.31 -11.44 -6.62
C VAL A 190 5.04 -12.42 -7.75
N ALA A 191 4.72 -13.69 -7.45
CA ALA A 191 4.40 -14.70 -8.46
C ALA A 191 3.18 -14.33 -9.31
N ARG A 192 2.21 -13.59 -8.73
CA ARG A 192 1.02 -13.08 -9.45
C ARG A 192 1.35 -11.95 -10.42
N ARG A 193 2.51 -11.30 -10.30
CA ARG A 193 2.91 -10.22 -11.22
C ARG A 193 3.18 -10.81 -12.60
N ARG A 194 2.51 -10.27 -13.62
CA ARG A 194 2.55 -10.80 -15.00
C ARG A 194 3.96 -11.10 -15.54
N PRO A 195 5.00 -10.25 -15.34
CA PRO A 195 6.35 -10.58 -15.78
C PRO A 195 6.97 -11.78 -15.06
N VAL A 196 6.65 -11.96 -13.77
CA VAL A 196 7.14 -13.04 -12.93
C VAL A 196 6.41 -14.34 -13.25
N ALA A 197 5.08 -14.31 -13.31
CA ALA A 197 4.24 -15.45 -13.71
C ALA A 197 4.69 -16.07 -15.05
N ARG A 198 5.12 -15.23 -16.01
CA ARG A 198 5.64 -15.68 -17.31
C ARG A 198 7.05 -16.26 -17.26
N ALA A 199 7.85 -15.88 -16.26
CA ALA A 199 9.22 -16.32 -16.11
C ALA A 199 9.33 -17.59 -15.24
N LEU A 200 8.31 -17.87 -14.43
CA LEU A 200 8.23 -19.07 -13.61
C LEU A 200 7.99 -20.32 -14.46
N PRO A 201 8.64 -21.46 -14.12
CA PRO A 201 8.26 -22.76 -14.66
C PRO A 201 6.81 -23.12 -14.32
N ASP A 202 6.16 -23.89 -15.19
CA ASP A 202 4.80 -24.39 -14.93
C ASP A 202 4.76 -25.24 -13.66
N GLY A 203 3.82 -24.94 -12.76
CA GLY A 203 3.66 -25.67 -11.50
C GLY A 203 4.81 -25.49 -10.50
N ALA A 204 5.65 -24.45 -10.68
CA ALA A 204 6.73 -24.15 -9.75
C ALA A 204 6.23 -23.95 -8.31
N THR A 205 6.97 -24.50 -7.36
CA THR A 205 6.80 -24.17 -5.94
C THR A 205 7.11 -22.70 -5.72
N ILE A 206 6.26 -22.03 -4.93
CA ILE A 206 6.40 -20.64 -4.51
C ILE A 206 6.73 -20.65 -3.02
N GLY A 207 7.60 -19.75 -2.57
CA GLY A 207 8.04 -19.67 -1.17
C GLY A 207 9.46 -20.20 -0.95
N ALA A 208 9.81 -20.45 0.30
CA ALA A 208 11.12 -20.95 0.72
C ALA A 208 11.51 -22.27 0.04
N ASP A 209 10.54 -23.15 -0.20
CA ASP A 209 10.76 -24.44 -0.85
C ASP A 209 10.98 -24.35 -2.38
N ALA A 210 10.93 -23.15 -2.96
CA ALA A 210 11.29 -22.96 -4.36
C ALA A 210 12.75 -23.36 -4.59
N THR A 211 13.01 -24.10 -5.67
CA THR A 211 14.36 -24.51 -6.08
C THR A 211 14.71 -24.00 -7.47
N ASP A 212 16.00 -24.11 -7.82
CA ASP A 212 16.52 -23.90 -9.17
C ASP A 212 16.02 -22.58 -9.79
N ARG A 213 15.49 -22.67 -11.01
CA ARG A 213 15.01 -21.54 -11.78
C ARG A 213 13.87 -20.78 -11.10
N ALA A 214 12.97 -21.48 -10.40
CA ALA A 214 11.87 -20.84 -9.70
C ALA A 214 12.40 -19.94 -8.59
N ARG A 215 13.35 -20.46 -7.79
CA ARG A 215 13.99 -19.70 -6.72
C ARG A 215 14.72 -18.48 -7.25
N GLU A 216 15.51 -18.63 -8.32
CA GLU A 216 16.20 -17.51 -8.96
C GLU A 216 15.24 -16.38 -9.38
N VAL A 217 14.12 -16.75 -10.01
CA VAL A 217 13.12 -15.81 -10.50
C VAL A 217 12.42 -15.10 -9.33
N LEU A 218 11.99 -15.84 -8.31
CA LEU A 218 11.31 -15.27 -7.14
C LEU A 218 12.26 -14.38 -6.34
N SER A 219 13.51 -14.82 -6.09
CA SER A 219 14.51 -14.04 -5.34
C SER A 219 14.81 -12.70 -6.02
N ALA A 220 14.86 -12.66 -7.35
CA ALA A 220 14.97 -11.40 -8.08
C ALA A 220 13.69 -10.56 -7.97
N ALA A 221 12.52 -11.19 -8.13
CA ALA A 221 11.24 -10.50 -8.14
C ALA A 221 10.86 -9.87 -6.79
N VAL A 222 11.17 -10.50 -5.66
CA VAL A 222 10.89 -9.93 -4.33
C VAL A 222 11.58 -8.58 -4.12
N ARG A 223 12.75 -8.36 -4.73
CA ARG A 223 13.47 -7.08 -4.68
C ARG A 223 12.93 -6.04 -5.67
N ASP A 224 12.26 -6.48 -6.74
CA ASP A 224 11.63 -5.61 -7.73
C ASP A 224 10.25 -5.08 -7.27
N PHE A 225 9.54 -5.81 -6.40
CA PHE A 225 8.14 -5.55 -6.07
C PHE A 225 7.85 -5.41 -4.56
N ALA A 226 8.85 -5.60 -3.70
CA ALA A 226 8.73 -5.43 -2.25
C ALA A 226 10.01 -4.78 -1.68
N ILE A 227 9.92 -4.25 -0.45
CA ILE A 227 11.05 -3.72 0.30
C ILE A 227 11.47 -4.78 1.32
N VAL A 228 12.54 -5.51 1.02
CA VAL A 228 12.94 -6.70 1.78
C VAL A 228 14.39 -6.60 2.21
N GLY A 229 14.70 -7.12 3.40
CA GLY A 229 16.05 -7.16 3.95
C GLY A 229 16.08 -6.83 5.45
N ASP A 230 17.27 -6.79 6.03
CA ASP A 230 17.42 -6.27 7.38
C ASP A 230 17.04 -4.77 7.45
N VAL A 231 16.96 -4.22 8.66
CA VAL A 231 16.57 -2.82 8.90
C VAL A 231 17.45 -1.82 8.12
N GLY A 232 18.75 -2.13 7.96
CA GLY A 232 19.69 -1.29 7.22
C GLY A 232 19.39 -1.26 5.73
N THR A 233 19.20 -2.43 5.14
CA THR A 233 18.84 -2.63 3.73
C THR A 233 17.51 -1.97 3.40
N VAL A 234 16.50 -2.15 4.26
CA VAL A 234 15.19 -1.50 4.11
C VAL A 234 15.34 0.01 4.18
N ARG A 235 16.15 0.55 5.11
CA ARG A 235 16.42 2.00 5.18
C ARG A 235 17.04 2.53 3.90
N GLU A 236 18.08 1.87 3.40
CA GLU A 236 18.75 2.28 2.16
C GLU A 236 17.75 2.30 1.01
N ARG A 237 16.92 1.27 0.88
CA ARG A 237 15.91 1.21 -0.18
C ARG A 237 14.85 2.30 -0.06
N VAL A 238 14.38 2.62 1.15
CA VAL A 238 13.45 3.74 1.37
C VAL A 238 14.11 5.07 0.99
N GLN A 239 15.38 5.26 1.33
CA GLN A 239 16.11 6.47 0.95
C GLN A 239 16.29 6.58 -0.57
N GLU A 240 16.60 5.48 -1.26
CA GLU A 240 16.69 5.45 -2.73
C GLU A 240 15.39 5.87 -3.41
N LEU A 241 14.23 5.41 -2.90
CA LEU A 241 12.92 5.80 -3.41
C LEU A 241 12.67 7.30 -3.21
N LYS A 242 13.03 7.83 -2.04
CA LYS A 242 12.93 9.27 -1.74
C LYS A 242 13.84 10.10 -2.65
N ASP A 243 15.09 9.66 -2.84
CA ASP A 243 16.06 10.30 -3.75
C ASP A 243 15.62 10.21 -5.22
N ALA A 244 14.89 9.16 -5.59
CA ALA A 244 14.30 9.02 -6.92
C ALA A 244 13.10 9.97 -7.13
N GLY A 245 12.44 10.40 -6.05
CA GLY A 245 11.37 11.40 -6.09
C GLY A 245 10.10 11.03 -5.32
N ALA A 246 10.07 9.91 -4.59
CA ALA A 246 8.94 9.59 -3.71
C ALA A 246 8.85 10.61 -2.56
N THR A 247 7.64 11.05 -2.26
CA THR A 247 7.36 11.95 -1.13
C THR A 247 7.16 11.15 0.14
N ARG A 248 6.41 10.04 0.07
CA ARG A 248 6.18 9.11 1.18
C ARG A 248 6.39 7.66 0.73
N VAL A 249 6.84 6.81 1.65
CA VAL A 249 6.93 5.36 1.46
C VAL A 249 6.10 4.66 2.53
N VAL A 250 5.12 3.89 2.10
CA VAL A 250 4.17 3.13 2.93
C VAL A 250 4.57 1.67 2.95
N GLY A 251 4.91 1.15 4.13
CA GLY A 251 5.28 -0.24 4.32
C GLY A 251 4.10 -1.08 4.80
N TYR A 252 3.73 -2.11 4.05
CA TYR A 252 2.80 -3.15 4.52
C TYR A 252 3.60 -4.31 5.13
N PRO A 253 3.44 -4.64 6.42
CA PRO A 253 4.24 -5.67 7.08
C PRO A 253 3.81 -7.07 6.62
N ALA A 254 4.50 -7.62 5.62
CA ALA A 254 4.08 -8.84 4.91
C ALA A 254 4.21 -10.12 5.77
N ARG A 255 4.89 -10.05 6.90
CA ARG A 255 5.00 -11.14 7.90
C ARG A 255 4.08 -10.93 9.11
N GLY A 256 3.12 -10.01 8.98
CA GLY A 256 2.26 -9.56 10.07
C GLY A 256 2.85 -8.39 10.83
N ILE A 257 1.97 -7.68 11.56
CA ILE A 257 2.29 -6.41 12.23
C ILE A 257 3.34 -6.54 13.36
N ASP A 258 3.58 -7.74 13.89
CA ASP A 258 4.49 -7.97 15.01
C ASP A 258 5.93 -7.56 14.70
N ASP A 259 6.41 -7.75 13.46
CA ASP A 259 7.75 -7.33 13.05
C ASP A 259 7.92 -5.79 13.14
N PHE A 260 6.83 -5.03 12.94
CA PHE A 260 6.84 -3.58 13.06
C PHE A 260 6.71 -3.12 14.52
N LEU A 261 6.09 -3.93 15.37
CA LEU A 261 5.88 -3.65 16.80
C LEU A 261 7.01 -4.16 17.70
N ALA A 262 7.92 -4.97 17.16
CA ALA A 262 9.10 -5.47 17.86
C ALA A 262 9.89 -4.32 18.53
N ARG A 263 10.55 -4.62 19.65
CA ARG A 263 11.32 -3.69 20.47
C ARG A 263 12.74 -4.21 20.68
#